data_AF-A0A931X5Z5-F1
#
_entry.id   AF-A0A931X5Z5-F1
#
_cell.length_a   1.000
_cell.length_b   1.000
_cell.length_c   1.000
_cell.angle_alpha   90.00
_cell.angle_beta   90.00
_cell.angle_gamma   90.00
#
_symmetry.space_group_name_H-M   'P 1'
#
loop_
_entity.id
_entity.type
_entity.pdbx_description
1 polymer ?
#
loop_
_entity_poly.entity_id
_entity_poly.type
_entity_poly.pdbx_seq_one_letter_code
_entity_poly.pdbx_strand_id
1 'polypeptide(L)'
;MDRGAAYLGRYTHRVAISNPRLVDFAGDRVRFRWRDYADGKRVKVMDLDADEFLRRVLLDIVSNGFVRIRHFGLLAHRRRTANLTQCRSLLAQPPAPPRLPPESVRAVMLRVTGVDIDRCPVCHRGVLRRRERLRPTASPGDAS
;
A
#
# COMPACT_ATOMS: atom_id res chain seq x y z
N MET A 1 4.48 25.65 13.15
CA MET A 1 4.66 24.18 13.01
C MET A 1 4.75 23.81 11.53
N ASP A 2 5.66 22.93 11.22
CA ASP A 2 6.47 22.91 9.99
C ASP A 2 5.70 22.44 8.73
N ARG A 3 5.52 23.33 7.75
CA ARG A 3 4.82 23.03 6.48
C ARG A 3 5.54 21.91 5.71
N GLY A 4 6.85 21.77 5.90
CA GLY A 4 7.66 20.72 5.28
C GLY A 4 7.32 19.33 5.79
N ALA A 5 7.15 19.15 7.09
CA ALA A 5 6.76 17.86 7.69
C ALA A 5 5.35 17.43 7.25
N ALA A 6 4.40 18.37 7.22
CA ALA A 6 3.03 18.12 6.74
C ALA A 6 2.98 17.86 5.22
N TYR A 7 3.91 18.43 4.45
CA TYR A 7 4.05 18.13 3.04
C TYR A 7 4.60 16.71 2.84
N LEU A 8 5.75 16.39 3.44
CA LEU A 8 6.39 15.09 3.31
C LEU A 8 5.48 13.95 3.76
N GLY A 9 4.79 14.10 4.91
CA GLY A 9 3.83 13.11 5.39
C GLY A 9 2.71 12.80 4.39
N ARG A 10 2.26 13.78 3.59
CA ARG A 10 1.27 13.54 2.53
C ARG A 10 1.83 12.74 1.36
N TYR A 11 3.12 12.84 1.07
CA TYR A 11 3.76 12.13 -0.05
C TYR A 11 4.24 10.73 0.33
N THR A 12 4.60 10.51 1.60
CA THR A 12 5.08 9.21 2.07
C THR A 12 3.97 8.25 2.50
N HIS A 13 2.77 8.75 2.81
CA HIS A 13 1.66 7.93 3.31
C HIS A 13 0.46 7.82 2.36
N ARG A 14 0.35 8.66 1.33
CA ARG A 14 -0.73 8.51 0.35
C ARG A 14 -0.48 7.33 -0.59
N VAL A 15 -1.56 6.69 -0.98
CA VAL A 15 -1.63 5.69 -2.05
C VAL A 15 -1.91 6.39 -3.39
N ALA A 16 -1.68 5.71 -4.52
CA ALA A 16 -2.00 6.16 -5.88
C ALA A 16 -3.31 6.94 -5.96
N ILE A 17 -4.37 6.36 -5.39
CA ILE A 17 -5.66 7.00 -5.26
C ILE A 17 -6.35 6.67 -3.93
N SER A 18 -6.83 7.69 -3.23
CA SER A 18 -7.54 7.52 -1.95
C SER A 18 -9.04 7.32 -2.18
N ASN A 19 -9.70 6.48 -1.38
CA ASN A 19 -11.14 6.19 -1.49
C ASN A 19 -12.04 7.43 -1.68
N PRO A 20 -11.85 8.57 -0.98
CA PRO A 20 -12.71 9.75 -1.18
C PRO A 20 -12.64 10.39 -2.58
N ARG A 21 -11.65 9.98 -3.39
CA ARG A 21 -11.53 10.41 -4.79
C ARG A 21 -12.39 9.56 -5.73
N LEU A 22 -12.77 8.35 -5.35
CA LEU A 22 -13.68 7.54 -6.15
C LEU A 22 -15.05 8.23 -6.18
N VAL A 23 -15.60 8.39 -7.38
CA VAL A 23 -16.92 8.98 -7.60
C VAL A 23 -17.93 7.87 -7.82
N ASP A 24 -17.62 6.93 -8.70
CA ASP A 24 -18.52 5.86 -9.09
C ASP A 24 -17.76 4.71 -9.79
N PHE A 25 -18.37 3.53 -9.77
CA PHE A 25 -17.96 2.35 -10.52
C PHE A 25 -19.21 1.76 -11.18
N ALA A 26 -19.33 1.92 -12.50
CA ALA A 26 -20.50 1.50 -13.25
C ALA A 26 -20.09 0.77 -14.54
N GLY A 27 -20.69 -0.39 -14.76
CA GLY A 27 -20.27 -1.31 -15.83
C GLY A 27 -18.84 -1.77 -15.57
N ASP A 28 -17.92 -1.33 -16.42
CA ASP A 28 -16.48 -1.64 -16.33
C ASP A 28 -15.62 -0.36 -16.31
N ARG A 29 -16.20 0.75 -15.81
CA ARG A 29 -15.55 2.07 -15.79
C ARG A 29 -15.48 2.63 -14.37
N VAL A 30 -14.31 3.14 -14.02
CA VAL A 30 -14.01 3.79 -12.75
C VAL A 30 -13.91 5.29 -12.98
N ARG A 31 -14.78 6.05 -12.31
CA ARG A 31 -14.73 7.52 -12.30
C ARG A 31 -14.12 8.03 -11.00
N PHE A 32 -13.12 8.89 -11.09
CA PHE A 32 -12.45 9.44 -9.92
C PHE A 32 -12.00 10.89 -10.08
N ARG A 33 -11.96 11.61 -8.95
CA ARG A 33 -11.46 12.99 -8.88
C ARG A 33 -9.93 13.01 -8.84
N TRP A 34 -9.33 13.84 -9.67
CA TRP A 34 -7.90 14.11 -9.65
C TRP A 34 -7.63 15.62 -9.68
N ARG A 35 -6.43 16.01 -9.24
CA ARG A 35 -5.98 17.40 -9.27
C ARG A 35 -5.06 17.58 -10.47
N ASP A 36 -5.48 18.43 -11.39
CA ASP A 36 -4.73 18.77 -12.58
C ASP A 36 -3.73 19.89 -12.27
N TYR A 37 -2.47 19.52 -12.09
CA TYR A 37 -1.41 20.48 -11.78
C TYR A 37 -1.00 21.34 -12.98
N ALA A 38 -1.27 20.87 -14.22
CA ALA A 38 -1.03 21.65 -15.42
C ALA A 38 -2.14 22.69 -15.64
N ASP A 39 -3.37 22.37 -15.27
CA ASP A 39 -4.51 23.29 -15.30
C ASP A 39 -4.79 23.90 -13.91
N GLY A 40 -3.82 24.65 -13.39
CA GLY A 40 -4.05 25.52 -12.22
C GLY A 40 -4.47 24.80 -10.93
N LYS A 41 -4.14 23.51 -10.76
CA LYS A 41 -4.55 22.68 -9.61
C LYS A 41 -6.06 22.45 -9.50
N ARG A 42 -6.79 22.60 -10.60
CA ARG A 42 -8.24 22.35 -10.66
C ARG A 42 -8.53 20.89 -10.38
N VAL A 43 -9.66 20.64 -9.72
CA VAL A 43 -10.14 19.27 -9.49
C VAL A 43 -11.03 18.88 -10.66
N LYS A 44 -10.70 17.77 -11.32
CA LYS A 44 -11.42 17.22 -12.48
C LYS A 44 -11.82 15.77 -12.22
N VAL A 45 -12.78 15.26 -12.98
CA VAL A 45 -13.14 13.84 -12.96
C VAL A 45 -12.46 13.16 -14.17
N MET A 46 -11.82 12.02 -13.92
CA MET A 46 -11.29 11.13 -14.94
C MET A 46 -12.15 9.87 -14.97
N ASP A 47 -12.32 9.32 -16.16
CA ASP A 47 -13.09 8.11 -16.43
C ASP A 47 -12.19 7.12 -17.18
N LEU A 48 -11.88 5.98 -16.55
CA LEU A 48 -11.02 4.94 -17.12
C LEU A 48 -11.71 3.59 -17.07
N ASP A 49 -11.34 2.71 -17.99
CA ASP A 49 -11.69 1.29 -17.90
C ASP A 49 -11.06 0.69 -16.62
N ALA A 50 -11.75 -0.27 -16.01
CA ALA A 50 -11.37 -0.86 -14.73
C ALA A 50 -9.95 -1.45 -14.77
N ASP A 51 -9.60 -2.13 -15.85
CA ASP A 51 -8.28 -2.72 -16.05
C ASP A 51 -7.18 -1.67 -16.12
N GLU A 52 -7.41 -0.56 -16.81
CA GLU A 52 -6.43 0.54 -16.92
C GLU A 52 -6.29 1.27 -15.58
N PHE A 53 -7.39 1.45 -14.86
CA PHE A 53 -7.36 1.97 -13.49
C PHE A 53 -6.54 1.06 -12.57
N LEU A 54 -6.80 -0.24 -12.57
CA LEU A 54 -6.08 -1.23 -11.77
C LEU A 54 -4.60 -1.24 -12.13
N ARG A 55 -4.25 -1.29 -13.41
CA ARG A 55 -2.85 -1.25 -13.88
C ARG A 55 -2.12 -0.03 -13.32
N ARG A 56 -2.71 1.17 -13.41
CA ARG A 56 -2.11 2.41 -12.87
C ARG A 56 -1.96 2.39 -11.35
N VAL A 57 -2.94 1.85 -10.64
CA VAL A 57 -2.86 1.73 -9.17
C VAL A 57 -1.76 0.75 -8.77
N LEU A 58 -1.65 -0.38 -9.47
CA LEU A 58 -0.65 -1.41 -9.17
C LEU A 58 0.78 -0.93 -9.44
N LEU A 59 1.00 -0.02 -10.40
CA LEU A 59 2.31 0.58 -10.65
C LEU A 59 2.86 1.41 -9.48
N ASP A 60 1.98 1.95 -8.61
CA ASP A 60 2.39 2.69 -7.41
C ASP A 60 2.75 1.77 -6.23
N ILE A 61 2.38 0.49 -6.33
CA ILE A 61 2.65 -0.49 -5.27
C ILE A 61 4.11 -0.90 -5.34
N VAL A 62 4.85 -0.51 -4.31
CA VAL A 62 6.25 -0.89 -4.12
C VAL A 62 6.35 -2.40 -3.92
N SER A 63 7.14 -3.06 -4.77
CA SER A 63 7.42 -4.50 -4.70
C SER A 63 7.95 -4.93 -3.33
N ASN A 64 7.70 -6.19 -2.97
CA ASN A 64 8.20 -6.76 -1.72
C ASN A 64 9.74 -6.62 -1.61
N GLY A 65 10.22 -6.24 -0.42
CA GLY A 65 11.63 -5.97 -0.15
C GLY A 65 12.07 -4.53 -0.39
N PHE A 66 11.26 -3.71 -1.06
CA PHE A 66 11.51 -2.28 -1.19
C PHE A 66 10.72 -1.48 -0.16
N VAL A 67 11.33 -0.39 0.34
CA VAL A 67 10.71 0.51 1.33
C VAL A 67 10.47 1.87 0.71
N ARG A 68 9.28 2.45 0.94
CA ARG A 68 8.92 3.80 0.49
C ARG A 68 9.80 4.89 1.09
N ILE A 69 10.20 4.72 2.36
CA ILE A 69 11.05 5.67 3.09
C ILE A 69 12.30 4.92 3.55
N ARG A 70 13.47 5.44 3.20
CA ARG A 70 14.75 4.98 3.74
C ARG A 70 15.15 5.89 4.90
N HIS A 71 15.42 5.29 6.05
CA HIS A 71 15.89 6.01 7.23
C HIS A 71 17.41 5.98 7.31
N PHE A 72 18.00 7.11 7.69
CA PHE A 72 19.45 7.28 7.91
C PHE A 72 19.73 7.74 9.35
N GLY A 73 21.00 7.71 9.74
CA GLY A 73 21.45 8.15 11.07
C GLY A 73 20.83 7.31 12.19
N LEU A 74 20.20 7.99 13.15
CA LEU A 74 19.62 7.37 14.36
C LEU A 74 18.64 6.23 14.03
N LEU A 75 17.82 6.40 13.00
CA LEU A 75 16.78 5.44 12.60
C LEU A 75 17.22 4.48 11.49
N ALA A 76 18.51 4.47 11.13
CA ALA A 76 19.03 3.55 10.11
C ALA A 76 18.79 2.08 10.51
N HIS A 77 18.30 1.26 9.58
CA HIS A 77 17.82 -0.10 9.86
C HIS A 77 18.80 -0.95 10.68
N ARG A 78 20.10 -0.90 10.36
CA ARG A 78 21.16 -1.67 11.05
C ARG A 78 21.35 -1.30 12.52
N ARG A 79 21.14 -0.03 12.89
CA ARG A 79 21.38 0.48 14.26
C ARG A 79 20.10 0.86 14.99
N ARG A 80 18.96 0.91 14.29
CA ARG A 80 17.67 1.39 14.80
C ARG A 80 17.30 0.74 16.13
N THR A 81 17.41 -0.58 16.24
CA THR A 81 17.04 -1.30 17.48
C THR A 81 17.92 -0.87 18.65
N ALA A 82 19.24 -0.93 18.50
CA ALA A 82 20.18 -0.55 19.55
C ALA A 82 20.03 0.93 19.95
N ASN A 83 19.94 1.82 18.95
CA ASN A 83 19.77 3.26 19.16
C ASN A 83 18.47 3.57 19.91
N LEU A 84 17.34 2.96 19.51
CA LEU A 84 16.06 3.19 20.17
C LEU A 84 16.04 2.64 21.60
N THR A 85 16.71 1.53 21.87
CA THR A 85 16.88 1.02 23.23
C THR A 85 17.68 2.00 24.08
N GLN A 86 18.81 2.50 23.58
CA GLN A 86 19.61 3.49 24.28
C GLN A 86 18.84 4.79 24.53
N CYS A 87 18.12 5.31 23.54
CA CYS A 87 17.27 6.49 23.71
C CYS A 87 16.22 6.29 24.79
N ARG A 88 15.58 5.11 24.86
CA ARG A 88 14.61 4.81 25.92
C ARG A 88 15.25 4.83 27.31
N SER A 89 16.41 4.21 27.48
CA SER A 89 17.15 4.23 28.75
C SER A 89 17.51 5.65 29.18
N LEU A 90 18.03 6.47 28.25
CA LEU A 90 18.39 7.86 28.53
C LEU A 90 17.17 8.73 28.89
N LEU A 91 15.99 8.41 28.34
CA LEU A 91 14.73 9.11 28.60
C LEU A 91 13.92 8.49 29.75
N ALA A 92 14.50 7.54 30.51
CA ALA A 92 13.81 6.78 31.56
C ALA A 92 12.47 6.17 31.11
N GLN A 93 12.38 5.74 29.85
CA GLN A 93 11.20 5.12 29.26
C GLN A 93 11.23 3.59 29.44
N PRO A 94 10.05 2.94 29.59
CA PRO A 94 9.98 1.49 29.62
C PRO A 94 10.49 0.86 28.31
N PRO A 95 10.92 -0.42 28.35
CA PRO A 95 11.35 -1.14 27.17
C PRO A 95 10.24 -1.15 26.09
N ALA A 96 10.64 -1.31 24.83
CA ALA A 96 9.69 -1.34 23.74
C ALA A 96 8.70 -2.50 23.91
N PRO A 97 7.40 -2.29 23.63
CA PRO A 97 6.42 -3.37 23.69
C PRO A 97 6.79 -4.46 22.67
N PRO A 98 6.43 -5.73 22.95
CA PRO A 98 6.67 -6.82 22.02
C PRO A 98 5.95 -6.53 20.69
N ARG A 99 6.64 -6.84 19.59
CA ARG A 99 6.07 -6.67 18.26
C ARG A 99 5.00 -7.74 18.06
N LEU A 100 3.76 -7.31 17.78
CA LEU A 100 2.69 -8.22 17.40
C LEU A 100 3.09 -8.98 16.12
N PRO A 101 2.75 -10.28 16.03
CA PRO A 101 2.96 -11.03 14.80
C PRO A 101 2.17 -10.38 13.66
N PRO A 102 2.72 -10.37 12.43
CA PRO A 102 1.98 -9.84 11.29
C PRO A 102 0.72 -10.68 11.05
N GLU A 103 -0.41 -10.00 10.83
CA GLU A 103 -1.66 -10.65 10.44
C GLU A 103 -1.50 -11.29 9.04
N SER A 104 -2.06 -12.48 8.84
CA SER A 104 -2.04 -13.13 7.53
C SER A 104 -2.97 -12.40 6.56
N VAL A 105 -2.67 -12.45 5.26
CA VAL A 105 -3.54 -11.84 4.23
C VAL A 105 -4.99 -12.35 4.35
N ARG A 106 -5.16 -13.64 4.65
CA ARG A 106 -6.48 -14.23 4.91
C ARG A 106 -7.21 -13.53 6.06
N ALA A 107 -6.55 -13.37 7.21
CA ALA A 107 -7.15 -12.73 8.36
C ALA A 107 -7.50 -11.26 8.10
N VAL A 108 -6.61 -10.52 7.42
CA VAL A 108 -6.87 -9.14 6.98
C VAL A 108 -8.11 -9.07 6.09
N MET A 109 -8.18 -9.91 5.05
CA MET A 109 -9.29 -9.89 4.09
C MET A 109 -10.61 -10.24 4.78
N LEU A 110 -10.63 -11.29 5.59
CA LEU A 110 -11.83 -11.67 6.33
C LEU A 110 -12.32 -10.53 7.26
N ARG A 111 -11.41 -9.85 7.96
CA ARG A 111 -11.75 -8.76 8.87
C ARG A 111 -12.24 -7.50 8.15
N VAL A 112 -11.66 -7.17 7.00
CA VAL A 112 -11.94 -5.91 6.28
C VAL A 112 -13.13 -6.05 5.34
N THR A 113 -13.27 -7.18 4.65
CA THR A 113 -14.30 -7.37 3.62
C THR A 113 -15.37 -8.39 4.02
N GLY A 114 -15.15 -9.18 5.08
CA GLY A 114 -16.00 -10.32 5.41
C GLY A 114 -15.79 -11.54 4.51
N VAL A 115 -14.85 -11.48 3.56
CA VAL A 115 -14.63 -12.54 2.57
C VAL A 115 -13.44 -13.42 2.98
N ASP A 116 -13.70 -14.72 3.13
CA ASP A 116 -12.64 -15.72 3.30
C ASP A 116 -12.05 -16.08 1.93
N ILE A 117 -10.89 -15.51 1.62
CA ILE A 117 -10.20 -15.68 0.33
C ILE A 117 -9.70 -17.12 0.08
N ASP A 118 -9.69 -17.96 1.10
CA ASP A 118 -9.34 -19.37 0.96
C ASP A 118 -10.57 -20.23 0.63
N ARG A 119 -11.79 -19.67 0.59
CA ARG A 119 -12.99 -20.40 0.17
C ARG A 119 -13.19 -20.32 -1.34
N CYS A 120 -13.65 -21.42 -1.92
CA CYS A 120 -14.01 -21.46 -3.33
C CYS A 120 -15.16 -20.48 -3.62
N PRO A 121 -15.02 -19.54 -4.58
CA PRO A 121 -16.08 -18.58 -4.90
C PRO A 121 -17.28 -19.20 -5.61
N VAL A 122 -17.16 -20.45 -6.10
CA VAL A 122 -18.24 -21.15 -6.81
C VAL A 122 -19.11 -21.96 -5.86
N CYS A 123 -18.50 -22.77 -4.98
CA CYS A 123 -19.24 -23.69 -4.11
C CYS A 123 -19.31 -23.23 -2.64
N HIS A 124 -18.53 -22.23 -2.24
CA HIS A 124 -18.43 -21.65 -0.89
C HIS A 124 -18.10 -22.61 0.27
N ARG A 125 -17.93 -23.91 -0.01
CA ARG A 125 -17.63 -24.97 0.96
C ARG A 125 -16.17 -25.44 0.88
N GLY A 126 -15.64 -25.57 -0.34
CA GLY A 126 -14.28 -26.05 -0.57
C GLY A 126 -13.21 -25.03 -0.19
N VAL A 127 -12.03 -25.52 0.20
CA VAL A 127 -10.85 -24.68 0.50
C VAL A 127 -9.90 -24.68 -0.69
N LEU A 128 -9.61 -23.49 -1.22
CA LEU A 128 -8.62 -23.26 -2.26
C LEU A 128 -7.23 -23.63 -1.74
N ARG A 129 -6.51 -24.43 -2.52
CA ARG A 129 -5.12 -24.80 -2.22
C ARG A 129 -4.22 -24.21 -3.28
N ARG A 130 -3.24 -23.41 -2.86
CA ARG A 130 -2.20 -22.90 -3.76
C ARG A 130 -1.42 -24.07 -4.35
N ARG A 131 -1.59 -24.34 -5.64
CA ARG A 131 -0.83 -25.37 -6.36
C ARG A 131 0.56 -24.90 -6.74
N GLU A 132 0.67 -23.68 -7.24
CA GLU A 132 1.93 -23.10 -7.69
C GLU A 132 1.95 -21.59 -7.41
N ARG A 133 3.15 -21.01 -7.36
CA ARG A 133 3.35 -19.57 -7.38
C ARG A 133 3.97 -19.19 -8.72
N LEU A 134 3.23 -18.47 -9.54
CA LEU A 134 3.76 -17.90 -10.77
C LEU A 134 4.84 -16.86 -10.40
N ARG A 135 6.02 -16.99 -11.00
CA ARG A 135 7.07 -15.97 -10.90
C ARG A 135 6.76 -14.85 -11.88
N PRO A 136 7.11 -13.59 -11.57
CA PRO A 136 7.05 -12.53 -12.57
C PRO A 136 7.89 -12.93 -13.79
N THR A 137 7.26 -13.03 -14.95
CA THR A 137 7.93 -13.12 -16.25
C THR A 137 8.11 -11.69 -16.78
N ALA A 138 9.24 -11.44 -17.46
CA ALA A 138 9.44 -10.16 -18.14
C ALA A 138 8.29 -9.94 -19.14
N SER A 139 7.82 -8.70 -19.27
CA SER A 139 6.82 -8.38 -20.28
C SER A 139 7.46 -8.51 -21.67
N PRO A 140 6.72 -8.90 -22.72
CA PRO A 140 7.28 -9.09 -24.07
C PRO A 140 7.86 -7.82 -24.76
N GLY A 141 8.09 -6.72 -24.03
CA GLY A 141 8.58 -5.43 -24.55
C GLY A 141 9.93 -4.97 -23.99
N ASP A 142 10.55 -5.70 -23.05
CA ASP A 142 11.81 -5.28 -22.41
C ASP A 142 13.08 -5.82 -23.13
N ALA A 143 12.90 -6.41 -24.33
CA ALA A 143 13.97 -6.89 -25.19
C ALA A 143 13.99 -6.07 -26.49
N SER A 144 14.42 -4.81 -26.42
CA SER A 144 14.83 -4.00 -27.57
C SER A 144 15.85 -2.96 -27.12
#